data_AF-A0A1V6V199-F1
#
_entry.id   AF-A0A1V6V199-F1
#
_cell.length_a   1.000
_cell.length_b   1.000
_cell.length_c   1.000
_cell.angle_alpha   90.00
_cell.angle_beta   90.00
_cell.angle_gamma   90.00
#
_symmetry.space_group_name_H-M   'P 1'
#
loop_
_entity.id
_entity.type
_entity.pdbx_description
1 polymer ?
#
loop_
_entity_poly.entity_id
_entity_poly.type
_entity_poly.pdbx_seq_one_letter_code
_entity_poly.pdbx_strand_id
1 'polypeptide(L)'
;MTLVVGRGLAITTGVFKLKTACPHVLDLCMAPGGFSTTAKRELPESIIDAITLPLETGGYEVMADNICRHIKYADITMYSKEMIPDGHIPASHPDSEKFETSRPYVENKYDIVICGGAVAKAHPIERYRSDCEGSRLTVSQLVFAMNRLKTGGSIVLLLHHVESWNTVCILYAFNKFSDIQLYKHPKCHAIKSSFYLVAKNIDLHHENAIISLSYWKDLWRYLTFKEFEDLPSPPPSFCRSEDDFIRGVLSEFGTRLLELARPVWKKQAKALSRSSFIRPTPGRP
;
A
#
# COMPACT_ATOMS: atom_id res chain seq x y z
N MET A 1 8.74 -0.30 16.80
CA MET A 1 9.02 0.76 15.79
C MET A 1 7.78 1.19 15.03
N THR A 2 7.04 0.27 14.40
CA THR A 2 5.79 0.54 13.64
C THR A 2 4.77 1.33 14.46
N LEU A 3 4.62 1.02 15.76
CA LEU A 3 3.79 1.79 16.69
C LEU A 3 4.16 3.29 16.72
N VAL A 4 5.45 3.62 16.83
CA VAL A 4 5.93 5.01 16.89
C VAL A 4 5.62 5.76 15.59
N VAL A 5 5.82 5.10 14.45
CA VAL A 5 5.45 5.61 13.12
C VAL A 5 3.94 5.86 13.07
N GLY A 6 3.13 4.91 13.51
CA GLY A 6 1.67 5.02 13.61
C GLY A 6 1.24 6.24 14.41
N ARG A 7 1.77 6.45 15.62
CA ARG A 7 1.44 7.63 16.45
C ARG A 7 1.78 8.93 15.73
N GLY A 8 2.96 9.01 15.14
CA GLY A 8 3.38 10.20 14.41
C GLY A 8 2.51 10.48 13.18
N LEU A 9 2.10 9.43 12.45
CA LEU A 9 1.19 9.55 11.31
C LEU A 9 -0.19 10.04 11.76
N ALA A 10 -0.74 9.45 12.81
CA ALA A 10 -2.04 9.83 13.39
C ALA A 10 -2.10 11.32 13.73
N ILE A 11 -1.11 11.79 14.51
CA ILE A 11 -1.02 13.19 14.95
C ILE A 11 -0.91 14.14 13.76
N THR A 12 -0.07 13.81 12.77
CA THR A 12 0.26 14.73 11.68
C THR A 12 -0.85 14.84 10.64
N THR A 13 -1.52 13.74 10.34
CA THR A 13 -2.44 13.65 9.19
C THR A 13 -3.92 13.70 9.59
N GLY A 14 -4.21 13.41 10.86
CA GLY A 14 -5.56 13.32 11.38
C GLY A 14 -6.37 12.17 10.79
N VAL A 15 -5.75 11.14 10.20
CA VAL A 15 -6.47 10.04 9.52
C VAL A 15 -7.44 9.30 10.45
N PHE A 16 -7.16 9.26 11.74
CA PHE A 16 -8.03 8.64 12.76
C PHE A 16 -9.05 9.61 13.38
N LYS A 17 -9.18 10.85 12.89
CA LYS A 17 -10.19 11.81 13.37
C LYS A 17 -11.51 11.60 12.63
N LEU A 18 -12.15 10.46 12.90
CA LEU A 18 -13.44 10.11 12.31
C LEU A 18 -14.61 10.63 13.13
N LYS A 19 -15.74 10.92 12.47
CA LYS A 19 -17.00 11.32 13.13
C LYS A 19 -17.90 10.13 13.49
N THR A 20 -17.54 8.92 13.10
CA THR A 20 -18.34 7.71 13.32
C THR A 20 -18.14 7.15 14.73
N ALA A 21 -19.22 6.67 15.35
CA ALA A 21 -19.20 6.14 16.71
C ALA A 21 -18.55 4.75 16.82
N CYS A 22 -18.66 3.91 15.79
CA CYS A 22 -18.03 2.58 15.74
C CYS A 22 -17.25 2.42 14.42
N PRO A 23 -16.00 2.90 14.36
CA PRO A 23 -15.19 2.82 13.15
C PRO A 23 -14.76 1.39 12.81
N HIS A 24 -14.77 1.04 11.54
CA HIS A 24 -14.23 -0.23 11.05
C HIS A 24 -12.87 0.01 10.40
N VAL A 25 -11.86 -0.76 10.81
CA VAL A 25 -10.49 -0.67 10.29
C VAL A 25 -10.05 -2.02 9.73
N LEU A 26 -9.44 -2.02 8.55
CA LEU A 26 -8.77 -3.18 7.97
C LEU A 26 -7.26 -2.91 7.90
N ASP A 27 -6.45 -3.78 8.51
CA ASP A 27 -4.99 -3.70 8.44
C ASP A 27 -4.44 -4.83 7.55
N LEU A 28 -3.97 -4.46 6.37
CA LEU A 28 -3.38 -5.36 5.38
C LEU A 28 -1.87 -5.41 5.59
N CYS A 29 -1.35 -6.64 5.64
CA CYS A 29 0.02 -6.93 6.03
C CYS A 29 0.33 -6.42 7.45
N MET A 30 -0.58 -6.73 8.38
CA MET A 30 -0.66 -6.09 9.69
C MET A 30 0.56 -6.29 10.60
N ALA A 31 1.14 -7.49 10.62
CA ALA A 31 2.18 -7.84 11.58
C ALA A 31 3.36 -6.83 11.56
N PRO A 32 3.83 -6.37 12.73
CA PRO A 32 3.48 -6.84 14.08
C PRO A 32 2.24 -6.16 14.71
N GLY A 33 1.57 -5.23 14.01
CA GLY A 33 0.32 -4.61 14.47
C GLY A 33 0.44 -3.22 15.09
N GLY A 34 1.55 -2.52 14.85
CA GLY A 34 1.78 -1.17 15.39
C GLY A 34 0.78 -0.12 14.89
N PHE A 35 0.27 -0.28 13.66
CA PHE A 35 -0.77 0.58 13.10
C PHE A 35 -2.14 0.25 13.67
N SER A 36 -2.55 -1.03 13.70
CA SER A 36 -3.73 -1.49 14.43
C SER A 36 -3.76 -1.01 15.89
N THR A 37 -2.65 -1.12 16.62
CA THR A 37 -2.52 -0.61 18.00
C THR A 37 -2.71 0.90 18.08
N THR A 38 -2.24 1.63 17.07
CA THR A 38 -2.48 3.07 16.99
C THR A 38 -3.95 3.35 16.72
N ALA A 39 -4.56 2.67 15.74
CA ALA A 39 -5.96 2.83 15.40
C ALA A 39 -6.85 2.58 16.62
N LYS A 40 -6.63 1.47 17.36
CA LYS A 40 -7.39 1.17 18.57
C LYS A 40 -7.25 2.23 19.66
N ARG A 41 -6.08 2.86 19.80
CA ARG A 41 -5.88 3.94 20.77
C ARG A 41 -6.63 5.22 20.36
N GLU A 42 -6.52 5.61 19.10
CA GLU A 42 -7.13 6.85 18.60
C GLU A 42 -8.65 6.70 18.39
N LEU A 43 -9.11 5.45 18.18
CA LEU A 43 -10.50 5.06 17.97
C LEU A 43 -10.84 3.87 18.91
N PRO A 44 -11.10 4.12 20.20
CA PRO A 44 -11.33 3.06 21.19
C PRO A 44 -12.43 2.06 20.81
N GLU A 45 -13.51 2.55 20.21
CA GLU A 45 -14.66 1.75 19.77
C GLU A 45 -14.47 1.08 18.41
N SER A 46 -13.26 1.14 17.83
CA SER A 46 -13.02 0.55 16.52
C SER A 46 -13.07 -0.98 16.53
N ILE A 47 -13.64 -1.53 15.46
CA ILE A 47 -13.59 -2.94 15.10
C ILE A 47 -12.48 -3.10 14.07
N ILE A 48 -11.49 -3.93 14.39
CA ILE A 48 -10.29 -4.10 13.55
C ILE A 48 -10.27 -5.53 13.01
N ASP A 49 -10.27 -5.68 11.70
CA ASP A 49 -9.94 -6.94 11.03
C ASP A 49 -8.56 -6.81 10.38
N ALA A 50 -7.87 -7.94 10.18
CA ALA A 50 -6.54 -7.95 9.60
C ALA A 50 -6.31 -9.09 8.61
N ILE A 51 -5.37 -8.86 7.69
CA ILE A 51 -4.72 -9.91 6.89
C ILE A 51 -3.21 -9.78 7.10
N THR A 52 -2.52 -10.88 7.34
CA THR A 52 -1.07 -10.87 7.46
C THR A 52 -0.43 -12.17 6.98
N LEU A 53 0.84 -12.11 6.59
CA LEU A 53 1.55 -13.29 6.10
C LEU A 53 1.84 -14.25 7.28
N PRO A 54 1.63 -15.56 7.12
CA PRO A 54 2.01 -16.54 8.14
C PRO A 54 3.51 -16.52 8.46
N LEU A 55 3.88 -16.84 9.70
CA LEU A 55 5.28 -16.87 10.16
C LEU A 55 6.11 -17.89 9.35
N GLU A 56 5.53 -19.05 9.10
CA GLU A 56 6.10 -20.18 8.36
C GLU A 56 6.44 -19.85 6.90
N THR A 57 5.84 -18.79 6.33
CA THR A 57 6.11 -18.33 4.96
C THR A 57 6.85 -16.99 4.93
N GLY A 58 7.53 -16.63 6.02
CA GLY A 58 8.37 -15.44 6.11
C GLY A 58 7.65 -14.19 6.63
N GLY A 59 6.47 -14.37 7.22
CA GLY A 59 5.75 -13.33 7.96
C GLY A 59 6.45 -12.93 9.27
N TYR A 60 5.86 -11.96 9.96
CA TYR A 60 6.33 -11.49 11.26
C TYR A 60 5.38 -11.95 12.37
N GLU A 61 5.90 -12.05 13.58
CA GLU A 61 5.10 -12.32 14.76
C GLU A 61 4.03 -11.23 14.94
N VAL A 62 2.80 -11.66 15.22
CA VAL A 62 1.67 -10.77 15.50
C VAL A 62 1.68 -10.42 16.98
N MET A 63 1.84 -9.13 17.30
CA MET A 63 1.91 -8.64 18.68
C MET A 63 0.66 -7.87 19.13
N ALA A 64 -0.33 -7.71 18.24
CA ALA A 64 -1.55 -6.95 18.46
C ALA A 64 -2.79 -7.80 18.13
N ASP A 65 -2.73 -9.09 18.41
CA ASP A 65 -3.82 -10.03 18.15
C ASP A 65 -5.05 -9.75 19.02
N ASN A 66 -4.83 -9.41 20.28
CA ASN A 66 -5.85 -9.14 21.29
C ASN A 66 -6.77 -7.94 20.99
N ILE A 67 -6.40 -7.08 20.03
CA ILE A 67 -7.21 -5.92 19.60
C ILE A 67 -7.92 -6.14 18.27
N CYS A 68 -7.57 -7.20 17.54
CA CYS A 68 -8.20 -7.56 16.28
C CYS A 68 -9.38 -8.49 16.56
N ARG A 69 -10.52 -8.21 15.92
CA ARG A 69 -11.68 -9.11 15.91
C ARG A 69 -11.35 -10.39 15.15
N HIS A 70 -10.75 -10.27 13.97
CA HIS A 70 -10.30 -11.39 13.15
C HIS A 70 -8.96 -11.09 12.50
N ILE A 71 -8.14 -12.13 12.37
CA ILE A 71 -6.85 -12.09 11.65
C ILE A 71 -6.83 -13.26 10.68
N LYS A 72 -6.74 -12.95 9.39
CA LYS A 72 -6.55 -13.96 8.34
C LYS A 72 -5.05 -14.06 8.05
N TYR A 73 -4.49 -15.23 8.28
CA TYR A 73 -3.10 -15.53 7.93
C TYR A 73 -3.06 -16.03 6.48
N ALA A 74 -2.57 -15.20 5.55
CA ALA A 74 -2.52 -15.51 4.13
C ALA A 74 -1.55 -14.57 3.38
N ASP A 75 -1.01 -15.05 2.25
CA ASP A 75 -0.37 -14.18 1.26
C ASP A 75 -1.45 -13.45 0.46
N ILE A 76 -1.53 -12.12 0.65
CA ILE A 76 -2.55 -11.30 -0.01
C ILE A 76 -2.41 -11.28 -1.54
N THR A 77 -1.21 -11.58 -2.06
CA THR A 77 -0.93 -11.62 -3.50
C THR A 77 -1.50 -12.84 -4.20
N MET A 78 -1.97 -13.82 -3.43
CA MET A 78 -2.50 -15.10 -3.93
C MET A 78 -4.02 -15.16 -4.04
N TYR A 79 -4.75 -14.11 -3.62
CA TYR A 79 -6.22 -14.06 -3.76
C TYR A 79 -6.66 -13.71 -5.19
N SER A 80 -6.60 -14.70 -6.08
CA SER A 80 -6.92 -14.57 -7.49
C SER A 80 -8.32 -13.99 -7.75
N LYS A 81 -9.33 -14.39 -6.97
CA LYS A 81 -10.72 -13.93 -7.14
C LYS A 81 -10.96 -12.46 -6.74
N GLU A 82 -10.02 -11.80 -6.06
CA GLU A 82 -10.07 -10.34 -5.92
C GLU A 82 -9.64 -9.61 -7.20
N MET A 83 -8.77 -10.25 -7.99
CA MET A 83 -8.10 -9.66 -9.14
C MET A 83 -8.82 -10.01 -10.44
N ILE A 84 -9.10 -11.30 -10.64
CA ILE A 84 -9.72 -11.88 -11.84
C ILE A 84 -10.94 -12.74 -11.46
N PRO A 85 -12.07 -12.13 -11.04
CA PRO A 85 -13.25 -12.87 -10.56
C PRO A 85 -13.74 -13.96 -11.51
N ASP A 86 -13.72 -13.69 -12.82
CA ASP A 86 -14.17 -14.60 -13.88
C ASP A 86 -13.00 -15.17 -14.71
N GLY A 87 -11.76 -14.83 -14.33
CA GLY A 87 -10.57 -15.34 -15.01
C GLY A 87 -10.17 -16.74 -14.54
N HIS A 88 -9.23 -17.31 -15.28
CA HIS A 88 -8.58 -18.58 -14.94
C HIS A 88 -7.12 -18.33 -14.59
N ILE A 89 -6.54 -19.28 -13.86
CA ILE A 89 -5.11 -19.33 -13.59
C ILE A 89 -4.51 -20.30 -14.62
N PRO A 90 -3.45 -19.94 -15.35
CA PRO A 90 -2.86 -20.83 -16.33
C PRO A 90 -2.32 -22.10 -15.64
N ALA A 91 -2.66 -23.27 -16.17
CA ALA A 91 -2.29 -24.56 -15.58
C ALA A 91 -0.77 -24.78 -15.52
N SER A 92 -0.02 -24.11 -16.40
CA SER A 92 1.45 -24.11 -16.43
C SER A 92 2.09 -23.25 -15.33
N HIS A 93 1.32 -22.44 -14.60
CA HIS A 93 1.85 -21.60 -13.55
C HIS A 93 2.32 -22.44 -12.36
N PRO A 94 3.56 -22.25 -11.83
CA PRO A 94 4.14 -23.09 -10.78
C PRO A 94 3.33 -23.08 -9.48
N ASP A 95 2.68 -21.96 -9.18
CA ASP A 95 1.80 -21.80 -8.00
C ASP A 95 0.30 -21.94 -8.32
N SER A 96 -0.08 -22.59 -9.42
CA SER A 96 -1.49 -22.69 -9.85
C SER A 96 -2.43 -23.20 -8.74
N GLU A 97 -1.99 -24.18 -7.96
CA GLU A 97 -2.74 -24.75 -6.83
C GLU A 97 -2.69 -23.90 -5.54
N LYS A 98 -1.77 -22.93 -5.44
CA LYS A 98 -1.61 -22.08 -4.25
C LYS A 98 -2.49 -20.83 -4.28
N PHE A 99 -3.11 -20.52 -5.42
CA PHE A 99 -4.00 -19.36 -5.49
C PHE A 99 -5.29 -19.61 -4.73
N GLU A 100 -5.63 -18.64 -3.89
CA GLU A 100 -6.85 -18.63 -3.11
C GLU A 100 -8.00 -18.09 -3.94
N THR A 101 -9.12 -18.82 -3.91
CA THR A 101 -10.37 -18.41 -4.56
C THR A 101 -11.35 -17.73 -3.61
N SER A 102 -11.06 -17.77 -2.30
CA SER A 102 -11.86 -17.07 -1.31
C SER A 102 -11.69 -15.55 -1.42
N ARG A 103 -12.70 -14.80 -0.96
CA ARG A 103 -12.72 -13.34 -0.94
C ARG A 103 -12.92 -12.84 0.48
N PRO A 104 -11.86 -12.81 1.31
CA PRO A 104 -12.02 -12.54 2.74
C PRO A 104 -12.62 -11.15 2.95
N TYR A 105 -13.53 -11.07 3.91
CA TYR A 105 -14.24 -9.84 4.29
C TYR A 105 -15.03 -9.17 3.14
N VAL A 106 -15.47 -9.90 2.11
CA VAL A 106 -16.19 -9.33 0.95
C VAL A 106 -17.44 -8.53 1.32
N GLU A 107 -18.17 -8.99 2.34
CA GLU A 107 -19.37 -8.32 2.87
C GLU A 107 -19.05 -7.16 3.83
N ASN A 108 -17.78 -6.97 4.20
CA ASN A 108 -17.39 -5.92 5.14
C ASN A 108 -16.98 -4.64 4.40
N LYS A 109 -17.34 -3.50 4.98
CA LYS A 109 -16.86 -2.18 4.56
C LYS A 109 -16.17 -1.45 5.70
N TYR A 110 -15.05 -0.79 5.39
CA TYR A 110 -14.17 -0.17 6.38
C TYR A 110 -14.06 1.33 6.17
N ASP A 111 -13.98 2.07 7.28
CA ASP A 111 -13.76 3.52 7.28
C ASP A 111 -12.29 3.84 7.00
N ILE A 112 -11.37 2.97 7.43
CA ILE A 112 -9.93 3.08 7.17
C ILE A 112 -9.38 1.73 6.71
N VAL A 113 -8.60 1.73 5.64
CA VAL A 113 -7.76 0.59 5.27
C VAL A 113 -6.28 0.98 5.35
N ILE A 114 -5.50 0.18 6.07
CA ILE A 114 -4.07 0.36 6.22
C ILE A 114 -3.37 -0.68 5.35
N CYS A 115 -2.49 -0.23 4.48
CA CYS A 115 -1.69 -1.02 3.55
C CYS A 115 -0.22 -0.86 3.94
N GLY A 116 0.21 -1.63 4.94
CA GLY A 116 1.54 -1.49 5.57
C GLY A 116 2.62 -2.42 5.03
N GLY A 117 2.27 -3.28 4.08
CA GLY A 117 3.14 -4.36 3.60
C GLY A 117 4.27 -3.88 2.71
N ALA A 118 5.45 -4.43 2.95
CA ALA A 118 6.59 -4.43 2.03
C ALA A 118 7.17 -5.84 1.97
N VAL A 119 7.82 -6.19 0.86
CA VAL A 119 8.42 -7.52 0.68
C VAL A 119 9.43 -7.78 1.79
N ALA A 120 9.17 -8.81 2.60
CA ALA A 120 10.06 -9.22 3.67
C ALA A 120 11.28 -9.91 3.08
N LYS A 121 12.48 -9.63 3.62
CA LYS A 121 13.73 -10.26 3.17
C LYS A 121 13.73 -11.79 3.31
N ALA A 122 12.96 -12.32 4.26
CA ALA A 122 12.87 -13.73 4.56
C ALA A 122 11.76 -14.45 3.77
N HIS A 123 10.94 -13.72 2.99
CA HIS A 123 9.89 -14.33 2.19
C HIS A 123 10.51 -15.10 1.02
N PRO A 124 10.20 -16.38 0.82
CA PRO A 124 10.63 -17.13 -0.36
C PRO A 124 9.99 -16.55 -1.62
N ILE A 125 10.81 -16.09 -2.55
CA ILE A 125 10.34 -15.49 -3.82
C ILE A 125 10.69 -16.42 -4.97
N GLU A 126 9.66 -16.87 -5.68
CA GLU A 126 9.81 -17.65 -6.90
C GLU A 126 10.43 -16.81 -8.02
N ARG A 127 11.17 -17.47 -8.93
CA ARG A 127 11.94 -16.78 -9.97
C ARG A 127 11.08 -15.87 -10.86
N TYR A 128 9.89 -16.32 -11.25
CA TYR A 128 9.00 -15.58 -12.16
C TYR A 128 8.51 -14.25 -11.57
N ARG A 129 8.58 -14.10 -10.23
CA ARG A 129 8.09 -12.91 -9.51
C ARG A 129 9.17 -12.11 -8.79
N SER A 130 10.44 -12.50 -8.88
CA SER A 130 11.55 -11.84 -8.16
C SER A 130 11.62 -10.34 -8.41
N ASP A 131 11.38 -9.94 -9.66
CA ASP A 131 11.59 -8.57 -10.11
C ASP A 131 10.32 -7.71 -9.98
N CYS A 132 9.16 -8.34 -9.71
CA CYS A 132 7.87 -7.66 -9.65
C CYS A 132 7.13 -7.83 -8.32
N GLU A 133 7.65 -8.60 -7.35
CA GLU A 133 6.93 -8.94 -6.13
C GLU A 133 6.49 -7.71 -5.33
N GLY A 134 7.33 -6.67 -5.25
CA GLY A 134 6.97 -5.41 -4.59
C GLY A 134 5.79 -4.71 -5.28
N SER A 135 5.76 -4.72 -6.61
CA SER A 135 4.64 -4.19 -7.38
C SER A 135 3.39 -5.04 -7.20
N ARG A 136 3.50 -6.39 -7.27
CA ARG A 136 2.39 -7.33 -7.02
C ARG A 136 1.78 -7.13 -5.64
N LEU A 137 2.60 -6.99 -4.60
CA LEU A 137 2.15 -6.72 -3.24
C LEU A 137 1.44 -5.37 -3.12
N THR A 138 1.98 -4.33 -3.75
CA THR A 138 1.38 -2.99 -3.73
C THR A 138 0.01 -2.98 -4.40
N VAL A 139 -0.10 -3.52 -5.62
CA VAL A 139 -1.38 -3.57 -6.34
C VAL A 139 -2.39 -4.47 -5.63
N SER A 140 -1.94 -5.56 -5.00
CA SER A 140 -2.83 -6.43 -4.23
C SER A 140 -3.43 -5.68 -3.04
N GLN A 141 -2.61 -4.96 -2.27
CA GLN A 141 -3.09 -4.12 -1.17
C GLN A 141 -4.06 -3.02 -1.66
N LEU A 142 -3.77 -2.38 -2.80
CA LEU A 142 -4.64 -1.37 -3.40
C LEU A 142 -6.00 -1.93 -3.81
N VAL A 143 -6.04 -3.07 -4.50
CA VAL A 143 -7.30 -3.72 -4.92
C VAL A 143 -8.13 -4.12 -3.70
N PHE A 144 -7.51 -4.75 -2.70
CA PHE A 144 -8.18 -5.07 -1.44
C PHE A 144 -8.74 -3.83 -0.76
N ALA A 145 -7.93 -2.78 -0.64
CA ALA A 145 -8.35 -1.55 0.01
C ALA A 145 -9.55 -0.93 -0.70
N MET A 146 -9.49 -0.72 -2.02
CA MET A 146 -10.60 -0.12 -2.78
C MET A 146 -11.87 -0.98 -2.75
N ASN A 147 -11.75 -2.31 -2.83
CA ASN A 147 -12.92 -3.19 -2.79
C ASN A 147 -13.62 -3.19 -1.41
N ARG A 148 -12.88 -2.88 -0.33
CA ARG A 148 -13.38 -2.96 1.05
C ARG A 148 -13.59 -1.61 1.72
N LEU A 149 -13.15 -0.52 1.12
CA LEU A 149 -13.37 0.82 1.66
C LEU A 149 -14.84 1.23 1.53
N LYS A 150 -15.33 2.03 2.47
CA LYS A 150 -16.54 2.85 2.31
C LYS A 150 -16.23 4.07 1.43
N THR A 151 -17.18 4.52 0.62
CA THR A 151 -17.08 5.84 -0.02
C THR A 151 -16.94 6.92 1.06
N GLY A 152 -16.00 7.85 0.88
CA GLY A 152 -15.59 8.83 1.90
C GLY A 152 -14.55 8.31 2.91
N GLY A 153 -14.18 7.03 2.84
CA GLY A 153 -13.17 6.42 3.71
C GLY A 153 -11.74 6.90 3.43
N SER A 154 -10.79 6.38 4.20
CA SER A 154 -9.37 6.71 4.09
C SER A 154 -8.47 5.50 3.87
N ILE A 155 -7.38 5.69 3.12
CA ILE A 155 -6.32 4.70 2.94
C ILE A 155 -5.01 5.25 3.47
N VAL A 156 -4.28 4.43 4.23
CA VAL A 156 -2.87 4.65 4.57
C VAL A 156 -2.03 3.64 3.82
N LEU A 157 -1.16 4.07 2.90
CA LEU A 157 -0.40 3.19 2.02
C LEU A 157 1.11 3.42 2.16
N LEU A 158 1.86 2.37 2.47
CA LEU A 158 3.32 2.37 2.43
C LEU A 158 3.80 2.41 0.97
N LEU A 159 4.63 3.40 0.65
CA LEU A 159 5.26 3.59 -0.65
C LEU A 159 6.76 3.82 -0.49
N HIS A 160 7.49 3.66 -1.60
CA HIS A 160 8.92 3.87 -1.68
C HIS A 160 9.23 4.81 -2.86
N HIS A 161 10.30 5.60 -2.74
CA HIS A 161 10.80 6.45 -3.82
C HIS A 161 9.70 7.34 -4.42
N VAL A 162 9.49 8.51 -3.80
CA VAL A 162 8.41 9.44 -4.22
C VAL A 162 8.58 9.90 -5.67
N GLU A 163 9.81 9.89 -6.18
CA GLU A 163 10.19 10.20 -7.56
C GLU A 163 10.00 9.06 -8.56
N SER A 164 9.82 7.82 -8.08
CA SER A 164 9.67 6.67 -8.99
C SER A 164 8.35 6.75 -9.75
N TRP A 165 8.39 6.37 -11.03
CA TRP A 165 7.23 6.53 -11.93
C TRP A 165 5.97 5.84 -11.40
N ASN A 166 6.07 4.58 -10.95
CA ASN A 166 4.93 3.85 -10.38
C ASN A 166 4.32 4.58 -9.17
N THR A 167 5.16 5.11 -8.28
CA THR A 167 4.71 5.88 -7.12
C THR A 167 4.05 7.19 -7.57
N VAL A 168 4.61 7.91 -8.54
CA VAL A 168 3.99 9.12 -9.11
C VAL A 168 2.62 8.81 -9.71
N CYS A 169 2.48 7.72 -10.46
CA CYS A 169 1.20 7.29 -11.04
C CYS A 169 0.14 6.99 -9.95
N ILE A 170 0.52 6.30 -8.87
CA ILE A 170 -0.38 6.04 -7.73
C ILE A 170 -0.79 7.36 -7.07
N LEU A 171 0.16 8.26 -6.81
CA LEU A 171 -0.13 9.55 -6.20
C LEU A 171 -1.03 10.41 -7.08
N TYR A 172 -0.78 10.42 -8.39
CA TYR A 172 -1.60 11.14 -9.36
C TYR A 172 -3.02 10.59 -9.39
N ALA A 173 -3.18 9.26 -9.43
CA ALA A 173 -4.48 8.60 -9.39
C ALA A 173 -5.28 9.04 -8.15
N PHE A 174 -4.73 8.85 -6.95
CA PHE A 174 -5.41 9.25 -5.72
C PHE A 174 -5.69 10.75 -5.64
N ASN A 175 -4.83 11.61 -6.20
CA ASN A 175 -5.08 13.05 -6.25
C ASN A 175 -6.35 13.42 -7.06
N LYS A 176 -6.82 12.54 -7.95
CA LYS A 176 -8.04 12.77 -8.74
C LYS A 176 -9.33 12.51 -7.97
N PHE A 177 -9.31 11.66 -6.96
CA PHE A 177 -10.52 11.17 -6.29
C PHE A 177 -10.42 11.17 -4.76
N SER A 178 -9.42 11.85 -4.18
CA SER A 178 -9.23 11.93 -2.73
C SER A 178 -8.35 13.11 -2.31
N ASP A 179 -8.39 13.43 -1.01
CA ASP A 179 -7.49 14.39 -0.38
C ASP A 179 -6.20 13.68 0.07
N ILE A 180 -5.10 13.91 -0.66
CA ILE A 180 -3.83 13.23 -0.38
C ILE A 180 -2.84 14.07 0.44
N GLN A 181 -2.12 13.37 1.33
CA GLN A 181 -1.00 13.89 2.12
C GLN A 181 0.11 12.84 2.20
N LEU A 182 1.37 13.27 2.28
CA LEU A 182 2.51 12.36 2.47
C LEU A 182 3.09 12.46 3.88
N TYR A 183 3.40 11.32 4.47
CA TYR A 183 4.00 11.22 5.79
C TYR A 183 5.31 10.43 5.77
N LYS A 184 6.36 11.03 6.34
CA LYS A 184 7.63 10.36 6.63
C LYS A 184 8.02 10.63 8.08
N HIS A 185 8.22 9.57 8.86
CA HIS A 185 8.64 9.72 10.25
C HIS A 185 10.07 10.29 10.32
N PRO A 186 10.35 11.32 11.14
CA PRO A 186 11.64 12.01 11.15
C PRO A 186 12.80 11.18 11.71
N LYS A 187 12.51 10.09 12.43
CA LYS A 187 13.54 9.24 13.09
C LYS A 187 13.50 7.77 12.68
N CYS A 188 12.34 7.25 12.30
CA CYS A 188 12.15 5.82 12.04
C CYS A 188 12.14 5.63 10.52
N HIS A 189 12.99 4.74 10.02
CA HIS A 189 13.22 4.59 8.57
C HIS A 189 13.53 5.93 7.87
N ALA A 190 14.09 6.89 8.60
CA ALA A 190 14.26 8.25 8.12
C ALA A 190 15.25 8.32 6.93
N ILE A 191 16.26 7.44 6.91
CA ILE A 191 17.22 7.33 5.80
C ILE A 191 16.70 6.48 4.62
N LYS A 192 15.70 5.62 4.85
CA LYS A 192 15.14 4.74 3.81
C LYS A 192 14.24 5.53 2.87
N SER A 193 14.00 5.02 1.67
CA SER A 193 13.08 5.63 0.70
C SER A 193 11.60 5.48 1.07
N SER A 194 11.27 4.69 2.08
CA SER A 194 9.89 4.46 2.53
C SER A 194 9.23 5.71 3.11
N PHE A 195 7.97 5.92 2.75
CA PHE A 195 7.06 6.93 3.28
C PHE A 195 5.61 6.42 3.15
N TYR A 196 4.64 7.17 3.68
CA TYR A 196 3.23 6.80 3.62
C TYR A 196 2.44 7.83 2.82
N LEU A 197 1.64 7.37 1.87
CA LEU A 197 0.49 8.11 1.36
C LEU A 197 -0.64 7.99 2.39
N VAL A 198 -1.28 9.11 2.70
CA VAL A 198 -2.55 9.16 3.42
C VAL A 198 -3.56 9.82 2.49
N ALA A 199 -4.49 9.02 1.97
CA ALA A 199 -5.59 9.47 1.13
C ALA A 199 -6.88 9.46 1.95
N LYS A 200 -7.58 10.60 2.02
CA LYS A 200 -8.82 10.78 2.80
C LYS A 200 -9.97 11.14 1.87
N ASN A 201 -11.20 10.94 2.35
CA ASN A 201 -12.41 11.30 1.61
C ASN A 201 -12.43 10.68 0.20
N ILE A 202 -12.05 9.41 0.09
CA ILE A 202 -11.94 8.72 -1.20
C ILE A 202 -13.34 8.55 -1.80
N ASP A 203 -13.54 9.10 -3.00
CA ASP A 203 -14.76 8.87 -3.78
C ASP A 203 -14.59 7.64 -4.67
N LEU A 204 -15.15 6.50 -4.23
CA LEU A 204 -15.12 5.23 -4.96
C LEU A 204 -15.99 5.23 -6.23
N HIS A 205 -16.92 6.19 -6.36
CA HIS A 205 -17.78 6.31 -7.53
C HIS A 205 -17.19 7.24 -8.59
N HIS A 206 -16.12 7.97 -8.25
CA HIS A 206 -15.39 8.78 -9.21
C HIS A 206 -14.84 7.90 -10.34
N GLU A 207 -14.99 8.32 -11.60
CA GLU A 207 -14.54 7.59 -12.79
C GLU A 207 -13.07 7.14 -12.67
N ASN A 208 -12.17 8.07 -12.32
CA ASN A 208 -10.76 7.77 -12.06
C ASN A 208 -10.51 6.69 -11.00
N ALA A 209 -11.34 6.56 -9.97
CA ALA A 209 -11.21 5.51 -8.96
C ALA A 209 -11.56 4.14 -9.55
N ILE A 210 -12.63 4.07 -10.35
CA ILE A 210 -13.07 2.85 -11.04
C ILE A 210 -12.01 2.40 -12.05
N ILE A 211 -11.49 3.33 -12.86
CA ILE A 211 -10.44 3.05 -13.85
C ILE A 211 -9.15 2.58 -13.15
N SER A 212 -8.76 3.24 -12.05
CA SER A 212 -7.56 2.84 -11.27
C SER A 212 -7.68 1.42 -10.73
N LEU A 213 -8.85 1.07 -10.18
CA LEU A 213 -9.12 -0.27 -9.66
C LEU A 213 -9.02 -1.33 -10.77
N SER A 214 -9.60 -1.06 -11.94
CA SER A 214 -9.46 -1.96 -13.10
C SER A 214 -8.00 -2.13 -13.49
N TYR A 215 -7.27 -1.01 -13.65
CA TYR A 215 -5.86 -1.04 -14.01
C TYR A 215 -5.00 -1.81 -13.01
N TRP A 216 -5.22 -1.66 -11.71
CA TRP A 216 -4.45 -2.41 -10.70
C TRP A 216 -4.72 -3.91 -10.74
N LYS A 217 -5.94 -4.34 -11.09
CA LYS A 217 -6.26 -5.75 -11.32
C LYS A 217 -5.57 -6.29 -12.57
N ASP A 218 -5.61 -5.54 -13.67
CA ASP A 218 -4.94 -5.91 -14.92
C ASP A 218 -3.42 -5.95 -14.76
N LEU A 219 -2.85 -4.99 -14.01
CA LEU A 219 -1.43 -4.94 -13.68
C LEU A 219 -1.04 -6.13 -12.80
N TRP A 220 -1.85 -6.50 -11.81
CA TRP A 220 -1.61 -7.73 -11.05
C TRP A 220 -1.60 -8.96 -11.97
N ARG A 221 -2.58 -9.06 -12.88
CA ARG A 221 -2.68 -10.19 -13.82
C ARG A 221 -1.44 -10.28 -14.71
N TYR A 222 -1.04 -9.17 -15.32
CA TYR A 222 0.16 -9.08 -16.14
C TYR A 222 1.41 -9.46 -15.34
N LEU A 223 1.63 -8.86 -14.17
CA LEU A 223 2.81 -9.13 -13.35
C LEU A 223 2.87 -10.58 -12.83
N THR A 224 1.73 -11.25 -12.72
CA THR A 224 1.63 -12.63 -12.24
C THR A 224 1.77 -13.64 -13.38
N PHE A 225 1.21 -13.35 -14.56
CA PHE A 225 1.04 -14.34 -15.62
C PHE A 225 1.78 -14.05 -16.93
N LYS A 226 2.48 -12.91 -17.10
CA LYS A 226 3.17 -12.52 -18.35
C LYS A 226 4.19 -13.54 -18.90
N GLU A 227 4.69 -14.47 -18.08
CA GLU A 227 5.61 -15.54 -18.51
C GLU A 227 4.87 -16.83 -18.92
N PHE A 228 3.56 -16.90 -18.67
CA PHE A 228 2.73 -18.09 -18.84
C PHE A 228 1.54 -17.88 -19.79
N GLU A 229 1.18 -16.62 -20.05
CA GLU A 229 0.14 -16.18 -20.98
C GLU A 229 0.67 -15.03 -21.84
N ASP A 230 0.24 -14.95 -23.10
CA ASP A 230 0.51 -13.80 -23.96
C ASP A 230 -0.39 -12.63 -23.53
N LEU A 231 0.12 -11.84 -22.59
CA LEU A 231 -0.59 -10.70 -22.00
C LEU A 231 0.06 -9.39 -22.43
N PRO A 232 -0.72 -8.47 -23.03
CA PRO A 232 -0.22 -7.12 -23.25
C PRO A 232 0.01 -6.44 -21.89
N SER A 233 1.10 -5.67 -21.79
CA SER A 233 1.29 -4.78 -20.63
C SER A 233 0.12 -3.81 -20.58
N PRO A 234 -0.57 -3.66 -19.43
CA PRO A 234 -1.68 -2.74 -19.33
C PRO A 234 -1.16 -1.32 -19.49
N PRO A 235 -1.77 -0.48 -20.36
CA PRO A 235 -1.43 0.93 -20.43
C PRO A 235 -1.77 1.58 -19.09
N PRO A 236 -1.05 2.64 -18.66
CA PRO A 236 -1.45 3.41 -17.50
C PRO A 236 -2.93 3.79 -17.63
N SER A 237 -3.73 3.53 -16.59
CA SER A 237 -5.06 4.11 -16.47
C SER A 237 -4.99 5.59 -16.79
N PHE A 238 -6.00 6.16 -17.44
CA PHE A 238 -6.19 7.60 -17.76
C PHE A 238 -5.90 8.07 -19.20
N CYS A 239 -5.39 7.27 -20.15
CA CYS A 239 -5.02 7.83 -21.47
C CYS A 239 -5.19 6.95 -22.72
N ARG A 240 -5.29 7.62 -23.89
CA ARG A 240 -5.29 7.05 -25.23
C ARG A 240 -3.88 6.70 -25.74
N SER A 241 -2.85 7.40 -25.24
CA SER A 241 -1.42 7.19 -25.56
C SER A 241 -0.53 7.45 -24.32
N GLU A 242 0.67 6.86 -24.28
CA GLU A 242 1.63 7.04 -23.18
C GLU A 242 2.15 8.49 -23.07
N ASP A 243 2.36 9.15 -24.21
CA ASP A 243 2.86 10.54 -24.25
C ASP A 243 1.84 11.54 -23.72
N ASP A 244 0.56 11.39 -24.08
CA ASP A 244 -0.51 12.24 -23.56
C ASP A 244 -0.65 12.09 -22.04
N PHE A 245 -0.47 10.87 -21.54
CA PHE A 245 -0.49 10.58 -20.11
C PHE A 245 0.63 11.29 -19.37
N ILE A 246 1.87 11.15 -19.84
CA ILE A 246 3.04 11.80 -19.24
C ILE A 246 2.85 13.31 -19.24
N ARG A 247 2.35 13.88 -20.34
CA ARG A 247 2.05 15.32 -20.43
C ARG A 247 0.99 15.73 -19.43
N GLY A 248 -0.08 14.95 -19.26
CA GLY A 248 -1.13 15.19 -18.27
C GLY A 248 -0.61 15.14 -16.84
N VAL A 249 0.21 14.15 -16.49
CA VAL A 249 0.86 14.06 -15.17
C VAL A 249 1.73 15.29 -14.91
N LEU A 250 2.55 15.70 -15.89
CA LEU A 250 3.44 16.85 -15.73
C LEU A 250 2.67 18.16 -15.58
N SER A 251 1.67 18.40 -16.43
CA SER A 251 0.92 19.66 -16.45
C SER A 251 -0.03 19.82 -15.27
N GLU A 252 -0.72 18.74 -14.87
CA GLU A 252 -1.77 18.79 -13.85
C GLU A 252 -1.24 18.49 -12.45
N PHE A 253 -0.21 17.65 -12.34
CA PHE A 253 0.26 17.13 -11.06
C PHE A 253 1.71 17.47 -10.74
N GLY A 254 2.51 17.93 -11.69
CA GLY A 254 3.93 18.24 -11.47
C GLY A 254 4.18 19.19 -10.28
N THR A 255 3.48 20.32 -10.24
CA THR A 255 3.58 21.28 -9.12
C THR A 255 3.13 20.65 -7.80
N ARG A 256 1.99 19.95 -7.83
CA ARG A 256 1.41 19.30 -6.64
C ARG A 256 2.31 18.19 -6.10
N LEU A 257 2.93 17.41 -6.98
CA LEU A 257 3.91 16.39 -6.63
C LEU A 257 5.09 17.01 -5.88
N LEU A 258 5.62 18.15 -6.34
CA LEU A 258 6.72 18.83 -5.65
C LEU A 258 6.29 19.33 -4.27
N GLU A 259 5.08 19.86 -4.11
CA GLU A 259 4.54 20.26 -2.80
C GLU A 259 4.50 19.09 -1.82
N LEU A 260 4.00 17.93 -2.29
CA LEU A 260 3.88 16.72 -1.49
C LEU A 260 5.24 16.07 -1.18
N ALA A 261 6.15 16.03 -2.15
CA ALA A 261 7.43 15.34 -2.06
C ALA A 261 8.48 16.12 -1.26
N ARG A 262 8.50 17.46 -1.34
CA ARG A 262 9.51 18.29 -0.66
C ARG A 262 9.62 18.00 0.85
N PRO A 263 8.53 17.89 1.63
CA PRO A 263 8.62 17.54 3.06
C PRO A 263 9.17 16.14 3.31
N VAL A 264 8.98 15.18 2.40
CA VAL A 264 9.51 13.81 2.47
C VAL A 264 11.01 13.85 2.22
N TRP A 265 11.45 14.45 1.11
CA TRP A 265 12.87 14.60 0.77
C TRP A 265 13.64 15.40 1.83
N LYS A 266 13.11 16.51 2.33
CA LYS A 266 13.76 17.30 3.40
C LYS A 266 14.04 16.46 4.65
N LYS A 267 13.07 15.63 5.07
CA LYS A 267 13.26 14.73 6.23
C LYS A 267 14.30 13.66 5.94
N GLN A 268 14.29 13.08 4.73
CA GLN A 268 15.26 12.06 4.34
C GLN A 268 16.68 12.62 4.23
N ALA A 269 16.86 13.74 3.52
CA ALA A 269 18.15 14.41 3.35
C ALA A 269 18.76 14.80 4.71
N LYS A 270 17.95 15.35 5.63
CA LYS A 270 18.39 15.68 6.99
C LYS A 270 18.80 14.44 7.80
N ALA A 271 18.15 13.30 7.61
CA ALA A 271 18.54 12.05 8.26
C ALA A 271 19.83 11.49 7.67
N LEU A 272 19.98 11.53 6.34
CA LEU A 272 21.18 11.10 5.63
C LEU A 272 22.41 11.92 6.03
N SER A 273 22.31 13.26 6.07
CA SER A 273 23.44 14.12 6.46
C SER A 273 23.94 13.93 7.91
N ARG A 274 23.15 13.25 8.74
CA ARG A 274 23.49 12.91 10.13
C ARG A 274 23.95 11.46 10.31
N SER A 275 23.92 10.66 9.25
CA SER A 275 24.27 9.25 9.33
C SER A 275 25.78 9.05 9.48
N SER A 276 26.16 8.00 10.23
CA SER A 276 27.55 7.71 10.59
C SER A 276 28.44 7.40 9.39
N PHE A 277 27.86 6.92 8.28
CA PHE A 277 28.59 6.60 7.05
C PHE A 277 28.75 7.79 6.09
N ILE A 278 28.10 8.93 6.36
CA ILE A 278 28.29 10.19 5.61
C ILE A 278 29.27 11.12 6.33
N ARG A 279 29.37 11.03 7.67
CA ARG A 279 30.35 11.79 8.43
C ARG A 279 31.71 11.07 8.39
N PRO A 280 32.81 11.74 8.02
CA PRO A 280 34.13 11.17 8.26
C PRO A 280 34.26 10.89 9.75
N THR A 281 34.68 9.67 10.11
CA THR A 281 35.14 9.39 11.48
C THR A 281 36.24 10.40 11.81
N PRO A 282 36.15 11.14 12.92
CA PRO A 282 37.30 11.88 13.42
C PRO A 282 38.40 10.85 13.63
N GLY A 283 39.55 11.03 12.96
CA GLY A 283 40.72 10.19 13.20
C GLY A 283 40.98 10.16 14.69
N ARG A 284 41.07 8.95 15.28
CA ARG A 284 41.58 8.83 16.64
C ARG A 284 43.03 9.34 16.63
N PRO A 285 43.41 10.24 17.55
CA PRO A 285 44.80 10.65 17.71
C PRO A 285 45.69 9.47 18.09
#